data_AF-A0A7X9XCK7-F1
#
_entry.id   AF-A0A7X9XCK7-F1
#
_cell.length_a   1.000
_cell.length_b   1.000
_cell.length_c   1.000
_cell.angle_alpha   90.00
_cell.angle_beta   90.00
_cell.angle_gamma   90.00
#
_symmetry.space_group_name_H-M   'P 1'
#
loop_
_entity.id
_entity.type
_entity.pdbx_description
1 polymer ?
#
loop_
_entity_poly.entity_id
_entity_poly.type
_entity_poly.pdbx_seq_one_letter_code
_entity_poly.pdbx_strand_id
1 'polypeptide(L)'
;MKVPQTSFELKKEIELSENQKGDLRVRQLINILQKVDDEIISDGVFLTIQDKSNGFNVQKIASRILKELKPKSKKSSKQILFEILDNWDKSCQEVPFWFLDQYGKQELANTLVEIENNGITQKQSEKIKTVRWWLKIQS
;
A
#
# COMPACT_ATOMS: atom_id res chain seq x y z
N MET A 1 -22.08 -7.01 1.89
CA MET A 1 -20.82 -6.91 1.13
C MET A 1 -20.43 -8.32 0.72
N LYS A 2 -19.97 -8.55 -0.52
CA LYS A 2 -19.52 -9.87 -0.99
C LYS A 2 -18.04 -10.05 -0.64
N VAL A 3 -17.61 -11.31 -0.44
CA VAL A 3 -16.18 -11.63 -0.23
C VAL A 3 -15.47 -11.46 -1.56
N PRO A 4 -14.50 -10.53 -1.70
CA PRO A 4 -13.74 -10.38 -2.94
C PRO A 4 -13.00 -11.67 -3.29
N GLN A 5 -13.13 -12.13 -4.52
CA GLN A 5 -12.42 -13.29 -5.06
C GLN A 5 -11.20 -12.89 -5.90
N THR A 6 -11.06 -11.61 -6.23
CA THR A 6 -9.95 -11.07 -7.02
C THR A 6 -9.46 -9.72 -6.49
N SER A 7 -8.21 -9.37 -6.81
CA SER A 7 -7.60 -8.08 -6.43
C SER A 7 -8.37 -6.88 -7.03
N PHE A 8 -8.96 -7.06 -8.21
CA PHE A 8 -9.82 -6.04 -8.85
C PHE A 8 -11.16 -5.86 -8.12
N GLU A 9 -11.76 -6.93 -7.63
CA GLU A 9 -12.97 -6.83 -6.81
C GLU A 9 -12.68 -6.12 -5.49
N LEU A 10 -11.54 -6.43 -4.85
CA LEU A 10 -11.13 -5.75 -3.63
C LEU A 10 -10.93 -4.24 -3.86
N LYS A 11 -10.20 -3.86 -4.92
CA LYS A 11 -10.03 -2.45 -5.29
C LYS A 11 -11.37 -1.71 -5.38
N LYS A 12 -12.35 -2.30 -6.09
CA LYS A 12 -13.71 -1.73 -6.20
C LYS A 12 -14.40 -1.61 -4.86
N GLU A 13 -14.28 -2.61 -3.98
CA GLU A 13 -14.88 -2.54 -2.64
C GLU A 13 -14.24 -1.45 -1.76
N ILE A 14 -12.93 -1.19 -1.92
CA ILE A 14 -12.23 -0.08 -1.25
C ILE A 14 -12.76 1.28 -1.76
N GLU A 15 -12.87 1.46 -3.08
CA GLU A 15 -13.40 2.68 -3.71
C GLU A 15 -14.86 2.95 -3.29
N LEU A 16 -15.69 1.90 -3.24
CA LEU A 16 -17.06 2.00 -2.76
C LEU A 16 -17.14 2.36 -1.26
N SER A 17 -16.12 2.02 -0.48
CA SER A 17 -16.08 2.28 0.96
C SER A 17 -15.83 3.73 1.32
N GLU A 18 -15.21 4.50 0.42
CA GLU A 18 -15.11 5.95 0.59
C GLU A 18 -16.49 6.63 0.51
N ASN A 19 -17.33 6.17 -0.43
CA ASN A 19 -18.62 6.79 -0.77
C ASN A 19 -19.75 6.47 0.22
N GLN A 20 -19.56 5.52 1.15
CA GLN A 20 -20.64 4.99 2.01
C GLN A 20 -20.24 4.95 3.48
N LYS A 21 -20.72 5.91 4.29
CA LYS A 21 -20.65 5.93 5.77
C LYS A 21 -19.33 5.33 6.30
N GLY A 22 -18.22 5.92 5.86
CA GLY A 22 -16.94 5.24 5.64
C GLY A 22 -16.44 4.32 6.73
N ASP A 23 -16.51 4.69 8.01
CA ASP A 23 -15.84 3.89 9.05
C ASP A 23 -16.52 2.54 9.33
N LEU A 24 -17.86 2.46 9.34
CA LEU A 24 -18.57 1.20 9.57
C LEU A 24 -18.32 0.22 8.41
N ARG A 25 -18.40 0.74 7.17
CA ARG A 25 -18.21 -0.08 5.97
C ARG A 25 -16.78 -0.60 5.87
N VAL A 26 -15.79 0.23 6.20
CA VAL A 26 -14.37 -0.18 6.23
C VAL A 26 -14.13 -1.29 7.26
N ARG A 27 -14.73 -1.19 8.46
CA ARG A 27 -14.63 -2.27 9.46
C ARG A 27 -15.25 -3.57 8.96
N GLN A 28 -16.41 -3.50 8.29
CA GLN A 28 -17.06 -4.66 7.69
C GLN A 28 -16.21 -5.30 6.59
N LEU A 29 -15.61 -4.47 5.73
CA LEU A 29 -14.68 -4.91 4.70
C LEU A 29 -13.48 -5.65 5.33
N ILE A 30 -12.79 -5.03 6.28
CA ILE A 30 -11.64 -5.64 6.98
C ILE A 30 -12.02 -6.99 7.60
N ASN A 31 -13.18 -7.09 8.25
CA ASN A 31 -13.64 -8.35 8.85
C ASN A 31 -13.87 -9.46 7.81
N ILE A 32 -14.39 -9.11 6.63
CA ILE A 32 -14.59 -10.06 5.53
C ILE A 32 -13.25 -10.52 4.95
N LEU A 33 -12.28 -9.61 4.84
CA LEU A 33 -10.97 -9.88 4.27
C LEU A 33 -10.12 -10.84 5.12
N GLN A 34 -10.45 -11.07 6.40
CA GLN A 34 -9.77 -12.09 7.21
C GLN A 34 -9.86 -13.52 6.64
N LYS A 35 -10.78 -13.75 5.68
CA LYS A 35 -10.98 -15.04 5.01
C LYS A 35 -10.48 -15.06 3.57
N VAL A 36 -9.86 -13.98 3.12
CA VAL A 36 -9.37 -13.81 1.75
C VAL A 36 -7.86 -14.08 1.73
N ASP A 37 -7.36 -14.67 0.65
CA ASP A 37 -5.93 -14.92 0.50
C ASP A 37 -5.12 -13.61 0.56
N ASP A 38 -4.03 -13.64 1.31
CA ASP A 38 -3.12 -12.51 1.49
C ASP A 38 -2.71 -11.85 0.17
N GLU A 39 -2.43 -12.64 -0.87
CA GLU A 39 -2.01 -12.12 -2.19
C GLU A 39 -3.11 -11.27 -2.84
N ILE A 40 -4.38 -11.70 -2.73
CA ILE A 40 -5.53 -10.94 -3.23
C ILE A 40 -5.63 -9.62 -2.46
N ILE A 41 -5.40 -9.65 -1.15
CA ILE A 41 -5.46 -8.46 -0.30
C ILE A 41 -4.33 -7.49 -0.67
N SER A 42 -3.09 -7.96 -0.70
CA SER A 42 -1.94 -7.13 -0.99
C SER A 42 -2.04 -6.52 -2.39
N ASP A 43 -2.35 -7.32 -3.41
CA ASP A 43 -2.48 -6.82 -4.78
C ASP A 43 -3.65 -5.85 -4.92
N GLY A 44 -4.79 -6.13 -4.29
CA GLY A 44 -5.94 -5.22 -4.35
C GLY A 44 -5.64 -3.86 -3.71
N VAL A 45 -4.90 -3.85 -2.61
CA VAL A 45 -4.41 -2.61 -1.99
C VAL A 45 -3.45 -1.88 -2.92
N PHE A 46 -2.44 -2.55 -3.48
CA PHE A 46 -1.46 -1.87 -4.33
C PHE A 46 -2.05 -1.39 -5.66
N LEU A 47 -2.99 -2.13 -6.26
CA LEU A 47 -3.79 -1.66 -7.39
C LEU A 47 -4.60 -0.40 -7.06
N THR A 48 -5.06 -0.28 -5.81
CA THR A 48 -5.79 0.91 -5.34
C THR A 48 -4.86 2.12 -5.22
N ILE A 49 -3.67 1.94 -4.65
CA ILE A 49 -2.67 3.01 -4.46
C ILE A 49 -2.03 3.42 -5.80
N GLN A 50 -1.81 2.46 -6.70
CA GLN A 50 -1.24 2.70 -8.03
C GLN A 50 -2.20 3.51 -8.92
N ASP A 51 -3.51 3.48 -8.68
CA ASP A 51 -4.47 4.20 -9.52
C ASP A 51 -4.40 5.72 -9.28
N LYS A 52 -4.15 6.48 -10.35
CA LYS A 52 -4.07 7.95 -10.34
C LYS A 52 -5.39 8.64 -10.04
N SER A 53 -6.52 7.97 -10.25
CA SER A 53 -7.85 8.50 -9.95
C SER A 53 -8.19 8.43 -8.46
N ASN A 54 -7.47 7.60 -7.69
CA ASN A 54 -7.74 7.40 -6.27
C ASN A 54 -7.03 8.46 -5.42
N GLY A 55 -7.85 9.32 -4.80
CA GLY A 55 -7.39 10.35 -3.87
C GLY A 55 -7.03 9.81 -2.48
N PHE A 56 -6.61 10.73 -1.61
CA PHE A 56 -6.15 10.42 -0.25
C PHE A 56 -7.10 9.53 0.55
N ASN A 57 -8.41 9.79 0.54
CA ASN A 57 -9.37 9.03 1.35
C ASN A 57 -9.40 7.54 0.97
N VAL A 58 -9.36 7.23 -0.33
CA VAL A 58 -9.35 5.86 -0.84
C VAL A 58 -8.03 5.18 -0.46
N GLN A 59 -6.90 5.86 -0.65
CA GLN A 59 -5.59 5.33 -0.26
C GLN A 59 -5.47 5.13 1.25
N LYS A 60 -6.08 5.99 2.06
CA LYS A 60 -6.13 5.85 3.53
C LYS A 60 -6.87 4.58 3.96
N ILE A 61 -7.97 4.23 3.28
CA ILE A 61 -8.67 2.96 3.52
C ILE A 61 -7.77 1.78 3.15
N ALA A 62 -7.16 1.81 1.96
CA ALA A 62 -6.25 0.76 1.51
C ALA A 62 -5.06 0.55 2.47
N SER A 63 -4.50 1.65 2.96
CA SER A 63 -3.37 1.67 3.89
C SER A 63 -3.76 1.15 5.28
N ARG A 64 -4.99 1.42 5.73
CA ARG A 64 -5.55 0.82 6.95
C ARG A 64 -5.67 -0.71 6.83
N ILE A 65 -6.05 -1.24 5.66
CA ILE A 65 -6.11 -2.69 5.43
C ILE A 65 -4.74 -3.33 5.63
N LEU A 66 -3.66 -2.73 5.10
CA LEU A 66 -2.29 -3.22 5.32
C LEU A 66 -1.91 -3.27 6.79
N LYS A 67 -2.26 -2.22 7.54
CA LYS A 67 -1.95 -2.13 8.98
C LYS A 67 -2.67 -3.20 9.80
N GLU A 68 -3.95 -3.41 9.53
CA GLU A 68 -4.81 -4.28 10.35
C GLU A 68 -4.62 -5.76 10.00
N LEU A 69 -4.47 -6.08 8.71
CA LEU A 69 -4.41 -7.48 8.25
C LEU A 69 -2.98 -7.97 8.00
N LYS A 70 -2.04 -7.06 7.75
CA LYS A 70 -0.63 -7.39 7.43
C LYS A 70 -0.49 -8.50 6.39
N PRO A 71 -1.20 -8.39 5.24
CA PRO A 71 -1.19 -9.45 4.24
C PRO A 71 0.24 -9.67 3.73
N LYS A 72 0.63 -10.92 3.53
CA LYS A 72 1.88 -11.27 2.86
C LYS A 72 1.76 -11.03 1.35
N SER A 73 2.88 -10.75 0.70
CA SER A 73 2.95 -10.67 -0.76
C SER A 73 4.10 -11.53 -1.27
N LYS A 74 3.90 -12.16 -2.44
CA LYS A 74 4.95 -12.87 -3.17
C LYS A 74 5.82 -11.95 -4.02
N LYS A 75 5.41 -10.70 -4.25
CA LYS A 75 6.18 -9.70 -4.99
C LYS A 75 7.38 -9.24 -4.17
N SER A 76 8.45 -8.81 -4.85
CA SER A 76 9.58 -8.16 -4.18
C SER A 76 9.23 -6.74 -3.76
N SER A 77 9.89 -6.25 -2.70
CA SER A 77 9.80 -4.86 -2.23
C SER A 77 10.03 -3.86 -3.37
N LYS A 78 11.00 -4.16 -4.25
CA LYS A 78 11.34 -3.36 -5.44
C LYS A 78 10.16 -3.23 -6.41
N GLN A 79 9.52 -4.35 -6.77
CA GLN A 79 8.39 -4.35 -7.71
C GLN A 79 7.24 -3.49 -7.20
N ILE A 80 6.82 -3.71 -5.95
CA ILE A 80 5.70 -2.98 -5.37
C ILE A 80 6.03 -1.49 -5.25
N LEU A 81 7.23 -1.14 -4.77
CA LEU A 81 7.64 0.26 -4.67
C LEU A 81 7.61 0.95 -6.03
N PHE A 82 8.16 0.34 -7.08
CA PHE A 82 8.09 0.92 -8.43
C PHE A 82 6.65 1.15 -8.91
N GLU A 83 5.73 0.22 -8.62
CA GLU A 83 4.31 0.32 -9.01
C GLU A 83 3.61 1.50 -8.32
N ILE A 84 3.87 1.72 -7.03
CA ILE A 84 3.07 2.66 -6.22
C ILE A 84 3.74 4.01 -6.00
N LEU A 85 5.07 4.12 -6.15
CA LEU A 85 5.81 5.33 -5.73
C LEU A 85 5.35 6.58 -6.48
N ASP A 86 4.88 6.50 -7.73
CA ASP A 86 4.35 7.70 -8.40
C ASP A 86 3.05 8.20 -7.75
N ASN A 87 2.18 7.33 -7.23
CA ASN A 87 0.81 7.71 -6.84
C ASN A 87 0.52 7.63 -5.34
N TRP A 88 1.38 6.96 -4.57
CA TRP A 88 1.25 6.85 -3.12
C TRP A 88 1.22 8.22 -2.41
N ASP A 89 0.22 8.43 -1.57
CA ASP A 89 0.10 9.61 -0.71
C ASP A 89 1.01 9.47 0.52
N LYS A 90 1.91 10.43 0.71
CA LYS A 90 2.90 10.46 1.81
C LYS A 90 2.27 10.44 3.21
N SER A 91 1.00 10.82 3.33
CA SER A 91 0.23 10.80 4.57
C SER A 91 -0.22 9.39 4.98
N CYS A 92 -0.19 8.44 4.04
CA CYS A 92 -0.50 7.03 4.26
C CYS A 92 0.75 6.27 4.76
N GLN A 93 1.18 6.58 5.97
CA GLN A 93 2.38 6.03 6.60
C GLN A 93 2.33 4.51 6.83
N GLU A 94 1.15 3.89 6.82
CA GLU A 94 1.01 2.44 7.01
C GLU A 94 1.71 1.64 5.90
N VAL A 95 1.83 2.22 4.70
CA VAL A 95 2.51 1.59 3.56
C VAL A 95 4.00 1.33 3.86
N PRO A 96 4.84 2.33 4.19
CA PRO A 96 6.24 2.08 4.52
C PRO A 96 6.42 1.18 5.75
N PHE A 97 5.54 1.24 6.75
CA PHE A 97 5.61 0.32 7.89
C PHE A 97 5.25 -1.11 7.50
N TRP A 98 4.33 -1.32 6.56
CA TRP A 98 4.06 -2.64 6.01
C TRP A 98 5.28 -3.20 5.27
N PHE A 99 5.98 -2.39 4.45
CA PHE A 99 7.23 -2.82 3.83
C PHE A 99 8.29 -3.23 4.85
N LEU A 100 8.42 -2.46 5.94
CA LEU A 100 9.34 -2.78 7.02
C LEU A 100 9.00 -4.12 7.70
N ASP A 101 7.72 -4.39 7.93
CA ASP A 101 7.22 -5.63 8.56
C ASP A 101 7.44 -6.86 7.65
N GLN A 102 7.26 -6.70 6.33
CA GLN A 102 7.36 -7.81 5.37
C GLN A 102 8.80 -8.14 4.94
N TYR A 103 9.61 -7.13 4.62
CA TYR A 103 10.93 -7.32 4.00
C TYR A 103 12.09 -6.98 4.93
N GLY A 104 11.80 -6.33 6.06
CA GLY A 104 12.81 -5.88 7.00
C GLY A 104 13.56 -4.63 6.53
N LYS A 105 14.26 -4.01 7.49
CA LYS A 105 14.88 -2.69 7.31
C LYS A 105 16.00 -2.70 6.26
N GLN A 106 16.84 -3.74 6.27
CA GLN A 106 18.03 -3.80 5.42
C GLN A 106 17.66 -3.99 3.94
N GLU A 107 16.75 -4.92 3.64
CA GLU A 107 16.30 -5.16 2.26
C GLU A 107 15.60 -3.90 1.70
N LEU A 108 14.75 -3.27 2.51
CA LEU A 108 14.08 -2.04 2.12
C LEU A 108 15.08 -0.90 1.88
N ALA A 109 16.08 -0.73 2.74
CA ALA A 109 17.13 0.28 2.54
C ALA A 109 17.89 0.07 1.23
N ASN A 110 18.32 -1.16 0.95
CA ASN A 110 19.00 -1.52 -0.30
C ASN A 110 18.10 -1.23 -1.51
N THR A 111 16.82 -1.61 -1.43
CA THR A 111 15.84 -1.38 -2.48
C THR A 111 15.64 0.10 -2.78
N LEU A 112 15.58 0.96 -1.75
CA LEU A 112 15.45 2.40 -1.94
C LEU A 112 16.67 2.99 -2.66
N VAL A 113 17.88 2.55 -2.30
CA VAL A 113 19.12 2.95 -2.99
C VAL A 113 19.12 2.50 -4.45
N GLU A 114 18.71 1.26 -4.72
CA GLU A 114 18.60 0.76 -6.09
C GLU A 114 17.60 1.57 -6.92
N ILE A 115 16.45 1.92 -6.35
CA ILE A 115 15.45 2.74 -7.05
C ILE A 115 16.04 4.11 -7.38
N GLU A 116 16.69 4.77 -6.42
CA GLU A 116 17.35 6.07 -6.63
C GLU A 116 18.40 6.03 -7.74
N ASN A 117 19.20 4.96 -7.80
CA ASN A 117 20.25 4.79 -8.81
C ASN A 117 19.72 4.51 -10.24
N ASN A 118 18.49 3.99 -10.38
CA ASN A 118 17.89 3.69 -11.69
C ASN A 118 17.27 4.93 -12.38
N GLY A 119 17.43 6.12 -11.79
CA GLY A 119 16.85 7.35 -12.29
C GLY A 119 15.40 7.49 -11.85
N ILE A 120 15.13 8.57 -11.10
CA ILE A 120 13.80 8.85 -10.55
C ILE A 120 13.41 10.29 -10.79
N THR A 121 12.10 10.52 -10.84
CA THR A 121 11.55 11.88 -10.85
C THR A 121 11.74 12.57 -9.50
N GLN A 122 11.70 13.90 -9.49
CA GLN A 122 11.76 14.68 -8.24
C GLN A 122 10.66 14.25 -7.26
N LYS A 123 9.44 13.99 -7.75
CA LYS A 123 8.30 13.52 -6.96
C LYS A 123 8.59 12.19 -6.26
N GLN A 124 9.18 11.23 -6.99
CA GLN A 124 9.58 9.94 -6.44
C GLN A 124 10.70 10.10 -5.41
N SER A 125 11.69 10.96 -5.67
CA SER A 125 12.78 11.24 -4.73
C SER A 125 12.27 11.76 -3.39
N GLU A 126 11.32 12.70 -3.40
CA GLU A 126 10.73 13.20 -2.16
C GLU A 126 9.97 12.12 -1.38
N LYS A 127 9.31 11.19 -2.08
CA LYS A 127 8.61 10.07 -1.43
C LYS A 127 9.60 9.08 -0.82
N ILE A 128 10.70 8.78 -1.50
CA ILE A 128 11.78 7.95 -0.94
C ILE A 128 12.38 8.61 0.31
N LYS A 129 12.66 9.92 0.27
CA LYS A 129 13.09 10.69 1.46
C LYS A 129 12.08 10.58 2.60
N THR A 130 10.79 10.63 2.29
CA THR A 130 9.71 10.48 3.27
C THR A 130 9.70 9.08 3.89
N VAL A 131 9.86 8.02 3.08
CA VAL A 131 10.00 6.64 3.58
C VAL A 131 11.22 6.51 4.50
N ARG A 132 12.38 7.04 4.09
CA ARG A 132 13.61 7.03 4.90
C ARG A 132 13.40 7.73 6.24
N TRP A 133 12.72 8.87 6.23
CA TRP A 133 12.41 9.63 7.45
C TRP A 133 11.50 8.84 8.40
N TRP A 134 10.37 8.30 7.91
CA TRP A 134 9.44 7.51 8.73
C TRP A 134 10.10 6.29 9.37
N LEU A 135 10.91 5.57 8.59
CA LEU A 135 11.52 4.31 9.01
C LEU A 135 12.90 4.48 9.67
N LYS A 136 13.36 5.73 9.84
CA LYS A 136 14.70 6.06 10.37
C LYS A 136 15.80 5.26 9.65
N ILE A 137 15.70 5.17 8.32
CA ILE A 137 16.73 4.57 7.47
C ILE A 137 17.72 5.68 7.12
N GLN A 138 18.97 5.51 7.54
CA GLN A 138 20.03 6.46 7.21
C GLN A 138 20.34 6.37 5.71
N SER A 139 20.57 7.53 5.11
CA SER A 139 21.04 7.72 3.73
C SER A 139 22.50 7.34 3.60
#